data_AF-A0A2K3K8N1-F1
#
_entry.id   AF-A0A2K3K8N1-F1
#
_cell.length_a   1.000
_cell.length_b   1.000
_cell.length_c   1.000
_cell.angle_alpha   90.00
_cell.angle_beta   90.00
_cell.angle_gamma   90.00
#
_symmetry.space_group_name_H-M   'P 1'
#
loop_
_entity.id
_entity.type
_entity.pdbx_description
1 polymer ?
#
loop_
_entity_poly.entity_id
_entity_poly.type
_entity_poly.pdbx_seq_one_letter_code
_entity_poly.pdbx_strand_id
1 'polypeptide(L)'
;MERLKRNLAPDFEIRDFGPLKYFLGMEVARSKKGIVVSQRKYVLDLLQETCMSGSKPADTPMDQSAKLWEKGDTPVDTGRYQRLVGKLIYLAHTCPDISLLVL
;
A
#
# COMPACT_ATOMS: atom_id res chain seq x y z
N MET A 1 0.49 2.23 -28.36
CA MET A 1 -0.77 1.92 -27.65
C MET A 1 -1.97 1.83 -28.58
N GLU A 2 -2.24 2.82 -29.45
CA GLU A 2 -3.43 2.80 -30.31
C GLU A 2 -3.53 1.60 -31.26
N ARG A 3 -2.41 1.16 -31.85
CA ARG A 3 -2.38 -0.05 -32.68
C ARG A 3 -2.72 -1.32 -31.88
N LEU A 4 -2.25 -1.41 -30.63
CA LEU A 4 -2.54 -2.54 -29.76
C LEU A 4 -4.04 -2.56 -29.42
N LYS A 5 -4.59 -1.42 -28.99
CA LYS A 5 -6.03 -1.30 -28.70
C LYS A 5 -6.89 -1.73 -29.90
N ARG A 6 -6.55 -1.26 -31.11
CA ARG A 6 -7.29 -1.66 -32.34
C ARG A 6 -7.22 -3.15 -32.63
N ASN A 7 -6.08 -3.79 -32.36
CA ASN A 7 -5.92 -5.22 -32.61
C ASN A 7 -6.69 -6.09 -31.60
N LEU A 8 -6.85 -5.63 -30.36
CA LEU A 8 -7.59 -6.35 -29.31
C LEU A 8 -9.08 -5.99 -29.26
N ALA A 9 -9.49 -4.85 -29.82
CA ALA A 9 -10.88 -4.41 -29.82
C ALA A 9 -11.90 -5.38 -30.45
N PRO A 10 -11.56 -6.22 -31.45
CA PRO A 10 -12.50 -7.21 -31.98
C PRO A 10 -12.83 -8.31 -30.97
N ASP A 11 -11.86 -8.70 -30.14
CA ASP A 11 -11.96 -9.83 -29.22
C ASP A 11 -12.29 -9.40 -27.77
N PHE A 12 -12.04 -8.13 -27.42
CA PHE A 12 -12.17 -7.61 -26.07
C PHE A 12 -12.85 -6.25 -26.04
N GLU A 13 -13.77 -6.06 -25.08
CA GLU A 13 -14.31 -4.75 -24.76
C GLU A 13 -13.25 -3.91 -24.02
N ILE A 14 -12.59 -3.00 -24.76
CA ILE A 14 -11.54 -2.14 -24.21
C ILE A 14 -12.13 -0.81 -23.76
N ARG A 15 -12.04 -0.53 -22.45
CA ARG A 15 -12.27 0.81 -21.89
C ARG A 15 -10.94 1.49 -21.59
N ASP A 16 -10.74 2.65 -22.21
CA ASP A 16 -9.60 3.51 -21.94
C ASP A 16 -9.98 4.59 -20.93
N PHE A 17 -9.37 4.53 -19.75
CA PHE A 17 -9.53 5.55 -18.70
C PHE A 17 -8.46 6.66 -18.80
N GLY A 18 -7.67 6.65 -19.86
CA GLY A 18 -6.56 7.57 -20.07
C GLY A 18 -5.35 7.22 -19.21
N PRO A 19 -4.44 8.18 -18.98
CA PRO A 19 -3.25 7.96 -18.17
C PRO A 19 -3.60 7.55 -16.74
N LEU A 20 -2.93 6.51 -16.24
CA LEU A 20 -3.07 6.05 -14.86
C LEU A 20 -2.76 7.19 -13.88
N LYS A 21 -3.73 7.54 -13.04
CA LYS A 21 -3.59 8.53 -11.95
C LYS A 21 -3.64 7.88 -10.58
N TYR A 22 -4.51 6.87 -10.40
CA TYR A 22 -4.69 6.17 -9.15
C TYR A 22 -4.84 4.66 -9.40
N PHE A 23 -4.20 3.84 -8.59
CA PHE A 23 -4.37 2.39 -8.63
C PHE A 23 -4.02 1.76 -7.28
N LEU A 24 -4.97 1.05 -6.66
CA LEU A 24 -4.77 0.33 -5.39
C LEU A 24 -4.10 1.17 -4.27
N GLY A 25 -4.39 2.47 -4.20
CA GLY A 25 -3.77 3.37 -3.22
C GLY A 25 -2.44 4.00 -3.64
N MET A 26 -1.93 3.66 -4.82
CA MET A 26 -0.86 4.40 -5.49
C MET A 26 -1.42 5.60 -6.24
N GLU A 27 -0.71 6.70 -6.13
CA GLU A 27 -0.93 7.94 -6.87
C GLU A 27 0.21 8.09 -7.88
N VAL A 28 -0.13 8.32 -9.14
CA VAL A 28 0.82 8.42 -10.25
C VAL A 28 0.74 9.81 -10.85
N ALA A 29 1.81 10.58 -10.68
CA ALA A 29 1.99 11.87 -11.32
C ALA A 29 2.96 11.74 -12.50
N ARG A 30 2.59 12.32 -13.65
CA ARG A 30 3.41 12.27 -14.86
C ARG A 30 3.81 13.69 -15.26
N SER A 31 5.08 13.89 -15.54
CA SER A 31 5.62 15.16 -16.05
C SER A 31 6.55 14.89 -17.23
N LYS A 32 6.96 15.95 -17.94
CA LYS A 32 7.98 15.83 -19.00
C LYS A 32 9.31 15.28 -18.49
N LYS A 33 9.59 15.42 -17.19
CA LYS A 33 10.82 14.94 -16.55
C LYS A 33 10.76 13.46 -16.16
N GLY A 34 9.57 12.87 -16.09
CA GLY A 34 9.39 11.49 -15.65
C GLY A 34 8.09 11.24 -14.91
N ILE A 35 8.03 10.08 -14.25
CA ILE A 35 6.87 9.59 -13.51
C ILE A 35 7.23 9.55 -12.02
N VAL A 36 6.35 10.09 -11.18
CA VAL A 36 6.43 9.99 -9.73
C VAL A 36 5.28 9.10 -9.26
N VAL A 37 5.60 8.14 -8.40
CA VAL A 37 4.62 7.26 -7.76
C VAL A 37 4.66 7.51 -6.26
N SER A 38 3.50 7.70 -5.65
CA SER A 38 3.33 7.97 -4.22
C SER A 38 2.31 7.01 -3.63
N GLN A 39 2.53 6.55 -2.40
CA GLN A 39 1.55 5.79 -1.62
C GLN A 39 1.07 6.54 -0.37
N ARG A 40 1.38 7.84 -0.29
CA ARG A 40 1.11 8.65 0.90
C ARG A 40 -0.34 8.57 1.34
N LYS A 41 -1.29 8.65 0.41
CA LYS A 41 -2.72 8.53 0.70
C LYS A 41 -3.07 7.18 1.33
N TYR A 42 -2.57 6.08 0.77
CA TYR A 42 -2.80 4.75 1.32
C TYR A 42 -2.28 4.61 2.76
N VAL A 43 -1.09 5.14 3.04
CA VAL A 43 -0.52 5.15 4.39
C VAL A 43 -1.37 5.96 5.36
N LEU A 44 -1.80 7.16 4.97
CA LEU A 44 -2.65 8.01 5.80
C LEU A 44 -4.01 7.36 6.09
N ASP A 45 -4.64 6.78 5.07
CA ASP A 45 -5.92 6.07 5.21
C ASP A 45 -5.75 4.84 6.13
N LEU A 46 -4.64 4.10 6.01
CA LEU A 46 -4.32 2.96 6.88
C LEU A 46 -4.14 3.39 8.35
N LEU A 47 -3.38 4.47 8.60
CA LEU A 47 -3.18 5.02 9.94
C LEU A 47 -4.49 5.51 10.56
N GLN A 48 -5.37 6.11 9.76
CA GLN A 48 -6.69 6.52 10.23
C GLN A 48 -7.56 5.31 10.59
N GLU A 49 -7.59 4.28 9.75
CA GLU A 49 -8.34 3.05 10.01
C GLU A 49 -7.86 2.28 11.26
N THR A 50 -6.56 2.35 11.58
CA THR A 50 -5.99 1.71 12.77
C THR A 50 -5.95 2.62 14.00
N CYS A 51 -6.51 3.84 13.91
CA CYS A 51 -6.45 4.86 14.97
C CYS A 51 -5.02 5.25 15.37
N MET A 52 -4.07 5.21 14.43
CA MET A 52 -2.65 5.54 14.61
C MET A 52 -2.25 6.89 14.00
N SER A 53 -3.21 7.71 13.54
CA SER A 53 -2.94 9.00 12.90
C SER A 53 -2.22 10.03 13.79
N GLY A 54 -2.35 9.92 15.11
CA GLY A 54 -1.68 10.77 16.10
C GLY A 54 -0.46 10.12 16.76
N SER A 55 -0.05 8.93 16.30
CA SER A 55 1.09 8.22 16.87
C SER A 55 2.38 8.98 16.63
N LYS A 56 3.23 9.08 17.66
CA LYS A 56 4.56 9.69 17.52
C LYS A 56 5.43 8.82 16.61
N PRO A 57 6.27 9.42 15.74
CA PRO A 57 7.32 8.67 15.06
C PRO A 57 8.20 7.96 16.08
N ALA A 58 8.60 6.73 15.77
CA ALA A 58 9.62 6.03 16.54
C ALA A 58 10.98 6.31 15.89
N ASP A 59 11.93 6.83 16.67
CA ASP A 59 13.29 7.11 16.20
C ASP A 59 14.12 5.83 16.03
N THR A 60 13.72 4.77 16.74
CA THR A 60 14.36 3.45 16.69
C THR A 60 13.44 2.45 16.00
N PRO A 61 13.95 1.63 15.06
CA PRO A 61 13.21 0.49 14.53
C PRO A 61 12.73 -0.44 15.66
N MET A 62 11.66 -1.19 15.39
CA MET A 62 11.18 -2.20 16.32
C MET A 62 12.24 -3.29 16.49
N ASP A 63 12.54 -3.67 17.74
CA ASP A 63 13.47 -4.77 18.01
C ASP A 63 12.89 -6.10 17.52
N GLN A 64 13.52 -6.68 16.49
CA GLN A 64 13.11 -7.94 15.89
C GLN A 64 13.29 -9.15 16.83
N SER A 65 14.11 -9.01 17.87
CA SER A 65 14.36 -10.06 18.86
C SER A 65 13.43 -9.98 20.07
N ALA A 66 12.59 -8.94 20.16
CA ALA A 66 11.64 -8.76 21.24
C ALA A 66 10.60 -9.89 21.25
N LYS A 67 10.62 -10.70 22.31
CA LYS A 67 9.60 -11.73 22.54
C LYS A 67 8.32 -11.08 23.04
N LEU A 68 7.41 -10.81 22.11
CA LEU A 68 6.04 -10.38 22.42
C LEU A 68 5.22 -11.61 22.85
N TRP A 69 5.26 -11.96 24.13
CA TRP A 69 4.37 -12.95 24.71
C TRP A 69 3.45 -12.27 25.73
N GLU A 70 2.22 -12.01 25.33
CA GLU A 70 1.12 -11.79 26.27
C GLU A 70 0.19 -13.00 26.25
N LYS A 71 -0.19 -13.48 27.43
CA LYS A 71 -1.20 -14.51 27.61
C LYS A 71 -2.56 -13.89 27.30
N GLY A 72 -2.98 -13.97 26.04
CA GLY A 72 -4.21 -13.33 25.55
C GLY A 72 -5.46 -14.04 26.06
N ASP A 73 -6.14 -13.45 27.04
CA ASP A 73 -7.48 -13.90 27.48
C ASP A 73 -8.60 -13.33 26.58
N THR A 74 -8.29 -12.43 25.65
CA THR A 74 -9.27 -11.81 24.75
C THR A 74 -9.23 -12.42 23.34
N PRO A 75 -10.37 -12.88 22.81
CA PRO A 75 -10.47 -13.31 21.42
C PRO A 75 -10.11 -12.16 20.47
N VAL A 76 -9.09 -12.37 19.64
CA VAL A 76 -8.76 -11.45 18.55
C VAL A 76 -9.71 -11.72 17.38
N ASP A 77 -10.24 -10.66 16.78
CA ASP A 77 -10.97 -10.76 15.51
C ASP A 77 -10.00 -11.16 14.39
N THR A 78 -10.08 -12.42 13.98
CA THR A 78 -9.26 -13.01 12.92
C THR A 78 -9.36 -12.25 11.60
N GLY A 79 -10.56 -11.79 11.22
CA GLY A 79 -10.78 -11.09 9.96
C GLY A 79 -10.12 -9.71 9.97
N ARG A 80 -10.24 -8.98 11.09
CA ARG A 80 -9.56 -7.71 11.29
C ARG A 80 -8.04 -7.86 11.24
N TYR A 81 -7.50 -8.88 11.91
CA TYR A 81 -6.07 -9.17 11.90
C TYR A 81 -5.54 -9.50 10.50
N GLN A 82 -6.18 -10.44 9.79
CA GLN A 82 -5.79 -10.83 8.44
C GLN A 82 -5.86 -9.66 7.45
N ARG A 83 -6.90 -8.82 7.55
CA ARG A 83 -7.03 -7.60 6.73
C ARG A 83 -5.86 -6.64 6.98
N LEU A 84 -5.50 -6.41 8.25
CA LEU A 84 -4.38 -5.54 8.59
C LEU A 84 -3.05 -6.08 8.07
N VAL A 85 -2.77 -7.38 8.28
CA VAL A 85 -1.56 -8.04 7.77
C VAL A 85 -1.49 -7.92 6.25
N GLY A 86 -2.58 -8.17 5.53
CA GLY A 86 -2.63 -8.01 4.07
C GLY A 86 -2.29 -6.60 3.61
N LYS A 87 -2.81 -5.57 4.29
CA LYS A 87 -2.50 -4.16 3.99
C LYS A 87 -1.04 -3.80 4.26
N LEU A 88 -0.46 -4.32 5.35
CA LEU A 88 0.95 -4.11 5.68
C LEU A 88 1.88 -4.81 4.68
N ILE A 89 1.57 -6.04 4.29
CA ILE A 89 2.30 -6.77 3.25
C ILE A 89 2.25 -5.99 1.93
N TYR A 90 1.06 -5.51 1.54
CA TYR A 90 0.89 -4.71 0.33
C TYR A 90 1.79 -3.47 0.38
N LEU A 91 1.75 -2.71 1.47
CA LEU A 91 2.58 -1.51 1.66
C LEU A 91 4.08 -1.82 1.56
N ALA A 92 4.56 -2.89 2.20
CA ALA A 92 5.98 -3.26 2.18
C ALA A 92 6.48 -3.64 0.76
N HIS A 93 5.67 -4.35 -0.03
CA HIS A 93 6.10 -4.81 -1.36
C HIS A 93 6.05 -3.73 -2.44
N THR A 94 5.22 -2.71 -2.23
CA THR A 94 4.98 -1.66 -3.22
C THR A 94 5.71 -0.36 -2.92
N CYS A 95 6.35 -0.27 -1.75
CA CYS A 95 7.21 0.82 -1.34
C CYS A 95 8.53 0.27 -0.74
N PRO A 96 9.50 -0.15 -1.58
CA PRO A 96 10.76 -0.75 -1.10
C PRO A 96 11.58 0.18 -0.18
N ASP A 97 11.34 1.49 -0.21
CA ASP A 97 12.00 2.48 0.65
C ASP A 97 11.56 2.40 2.12
N ILE A 98 10.32 1.98 2.42
CA ILE A 98 9.87 1.81 3.82
C ILE A 98 10.46 0.53 4.42
N SER A 99 10.63 -0.53 3.63
CA SER A 99 11.29 -1.77 4.09
C SER A 99 12.77 -1.60 4.41
N LEU A 100 13.45 -0.62 3.80
CA LEU A 100 14.87 -0.35 4.01
C LEU A 100 15.15 0.60 5.18
N LEU A 101 14.16 1.36 5.66
CA LEU A 101 14.31 2.22 6.84
C LEU A 101 14.06 1.47 8.18
N VAL A 102 13.54 0.24 8.11
CA VAL A 102 13.13 -0.58 9.27
C VAL A 102 13.95 -1.89 9.38
N LEU A 103 14.89 -2.13 8.46
CA LEU A 103 15.84 -3.26 8.53
C LEU A 103 17.23 -2.81 8.99
#